data_AF-A0A0U1HYR8-F1
#
_entry.id   AF-A0A0U1HYR8-F1
#
_cell.length_a   1.000
_cell.length_b   1.000
_cell.length_c   1.000
_cell.angle_alpha   90.00
_cell.angle_beta   90.00
_cell.angle_gamma   90.00
#
_symmetry.space_group_name_H-M   'P 1'
#
loop_
_entity.id
_entity.type
_entity.pdbx_description
1 polymer ?
#
loop_
_entity_poly.entity_id
_entity_poly.type
_entity_poly.pdbx_seq_one_letter_code
_entity_poly.pdbx_strand_id
1 'polypeptide(L)' 'MLCHLPSSSHGMGYKSDDFWAVYGCSDCHDVIDGRVPYDWQPRELEDTILLALHATLRIWLEESLVTAKGGQFA' A
#
# COMPACT_ATOMS: atom_id res chain seq x y z
N MET A 1 6.59 -6.43 -6.10
CA MET A 1 6.72 -6.82 -4.68
C MET A 1 5.56 -6.22 -3.90
N LEU A 2 5.34 -6.69 -2.67
CA LEU A 2 4.34 -6.14 -1.76
C LEU A 2 5.05 -5.12 -0.86
N CYS A 3 4.68 -3.84 -1.00
CA CYS A 3 5.28 -2.72 -0.28
C CYS A 3 4.43 -2.39 0.95
N HIS A 4 4.93 -2.76 2.12
CA HIS A 4 4.27 -2.55 3.40
C HIS A 4 4.18 -1.06 3.73
N LEU A 5 2.96 -0.58 4.00
CA LEU A 5 2.72 0.84 4.30
C LEU A 5 2.97 1.13 5.79
N PRO A 6 3.34 2.37 6.15
CA PRO A 6 3.47 2.78 7.56
C PRO A 6 2.16 2.52 8.33
N SER A 7 2.26 1.87 9.50
CA SER A 7 1.13 1.59 10.39
C SER A 7 1.54 1.75 11.86
N SER A 8 0.57 1.72 12.79
CA SER A 8 0.87 1.66 14.22
C SER A 8 1.48 0.32 14.66
N SER A 9 1.35 -0.73 13.85
CA SER A 9 2.01 -2.03 14.01
C SER A 9 3.42 -2.06 13.41
N HIS A 10 3.85 -0.98 12.73
CA HIS A 10 5.12 -0.89 12.02
C HIS A 10 6.27 -0.39 12.91
N GLY A 11 7.47 -0.95 12.73
CA GLY A 11 8.71 -0.54 13.40
C GLY A 11 9.94 -0.93 12.58
N MET A 12 11.13 -0.40 12.90
CA MET A 12 12.35 -0.75 12.16
C MET A 12 12.64 -2.26 12.25
N GLY A 13 12.51 -2.95 11.12
CA GLY A 13 12.70 -4.41 11.01
C GLY A 13 11.42 -5.23 11.14
N TYR A 14 10.26 -4.60 11.35
CA TYR A 14 8.97 -5.28 11.45
C TYR A 14 8.00 -4.76 10.39
N LYS A 15 7.61 -5.65 9.48
CA LYS A 15 6.65 -5.36 8.40
C LYS A 15 5.27 -5.09 9.01
N SER A 16 4.52 -4.15 8.42
CA SER A 16 3.11 -4.00 8.73
C SER A 16 2.32 -5.24 8.30
N ASP A 17 1.04 -5.29 8.64
CA ASP A 17 0.16 -6.38 8.21
C ASP A 17 0.07 -6.44 6.68
N ASP A 18 0.02 -7.65 6.09
CA ASP A 18 0.03 -7.81 4.62
C ASP A 18 -1.18 -7.17 3.92
N PHE A 19 -2.30 -6.99 4.61
CA PHE A 19 -3.45 -6.26 4.06
C PHE A 19 -3.23 -4.75 4.00
N TRP A 20 -2.21 -4.24 4.70
CA TRP A 20 -1.80 -2.84 4.75
C TRP A 20 -0.54 -2.62 3.93
N ALA A 21 -0.64 -2.98 2.65
CA ALA A 21 0.45 -2.94 1.70
C ALA A 21 -0.06 -2.69 0.27
N VAL A 22 0.84 -2.27 -0.61
CA VAL A 22 0.52 -1.98 -2.02
C VAL A 22 1.43 -2.75 -2.97
N TYR A 23 0.93 -3.08 -4.16
CA TYR A 23 1.82 -3.60 -5.20
C TYR A 23 2.72 -2.49 -5.76
N GLY A 24 4.03 -2.76 -5.84
CA GLY A 24 5.02 -1.87 -6.44
C GLY A 24 6.23 -2.61 -7.01
N CYS A 25 7.00 -1.96 -7.89
CA CYS A 25 8.31 -2.47 -8.29
C CYS A 25 9.35 -2.22 -7.19
N SER A 26 10.59 -2.69 -7.39
CA SER A 26 11.70 -2.45 -6.44
C SER A 26 11.96 -0.96 -6.24
N ASP A 27 11.94 -0.18 -7.33
CA ASP A 27 12.23 1.25 -7.25
C ASP A 27 11.12 2.01 -6.50
N CYS A 28 9.85 1.69 -6.78
CA CYS A 28 8.72 2.27 -6.05
C CYS A 28 8.75 1.89 -4.58
N HIS A 29 9.16 0.67 -4.24
CA HIS A 29 9.32 0.24 -2.85
C HIS A 29 10.34 1.10 -2.12
N ASP A 30 11.51 1.33 -2.74
CA ASP A 30 12.57 2.12 -2.12
C ASP A 30 12.17 3.59 -1.93
N VAL A 31 11.40 4.15 -2.88
CA VAL A 31 10.86 5.52 -2.79
C VAL A 31 9.81 5.62 -1.68
N ILE A 32 8.84 4.69 -1.61
CA ILE A 32 7.76 4.72 -0.61
C ILE A 32 8.32 4.52 0.81
N ASP A 33 9.30 3.64 0.97
CA ASP A 33 9.99 3.42 2.26
C ASP A 33 10.87 4.61 2.67
N GLY A 34 11.08 5.60 1.79
CA GLY A 34 12.00 6.70 2.02
C GLY A 34 13.48 6.29 2.03
N ARG A 35 13.83 5.16 1.40
CA ARG A 35 15.22 4.67 1.24
C ARG A 35 15.99 5.49 0.22
N VAL A 36 15.30 6.01 -0.79
CA VAL A 36 15.85 6.90 -1.82
C VAL A 36 15.06 8.21 -1.86
N PRO A 37 15.71 9.34 -2.17
CA PRO A 37 15.02 10.63 -2.28
C PRO A 37 14.09 10.65 -3.50
N TYR A 38 12.95 11.32 -3.35
CA TYR A 38 12.03 11.64 -4.43
C TYR A 38 11.41 13.01 -4.16
N ASP A 39 11.24 13.80 -5.22
CA ASP A 39 10.75 15.18 -5.13
C ASP A 39 9.22 15.21 -5.11
N TRP A 40 8.64 14.71 -4.03
CA TRP A 40 7.20 14.71 -3.83
C TRP A 40 6.67 16.15 -3.70
N GLN A 41 5.62 16.48 -4.43
CA GLN A 41 4.79 17.63 -4.11
C GLN A 41 4.12 17.41 -2.75
N PRO A 42 3.72 18.49 -2.04
CA PRO A 42 2.98 18.35 -0.80
C PRO A 42 1.78 17.44 -1.00
N ARG A 43 1.65 16.40 -0.16
CA ARG A 43 0.58 15.38 -0.18
C ARG A 43 0.65 14.31 -1.28
N GLU A 44 1.59 14.42 -2.23
CA GLU A 44 1.64 13.52 -3.38
C GLU A 44 1.93 12.07 -2.98
N LEU A 45 2.79 11.86 -1.99
CA LEU A 45 3.08 10.52 -1.47
C LEU A 45 1.83 9.86 -0.88
N GLU A 46 1.10 10.57 -0.01
CA GLU A 46 -0.11 10.06 0.63
C GLU A 46 -1.22 9.77 -0.39
N ASP A 47 -1.40 10.64 -1.38
CA ASP A 47 -2.40 10.45 -2.43
C ASP A 47 -2.02 9.27 -3.33
N THR A 48 -0.74 9.12 -3.68
CA THR A 48 -0.23 7.98 -4.45
C THR A 48 -0.44 6.67 -3.71
N ILE A 49 -0.12 6.63 -2.41
CA ILE A 49 -0.33 5.46 -1.55
C ILE A 49 -1.81 5.10 -1.48
N LEU A 50 -2.70 6.08 -1.31
CA LEU A 50 -4.14 5.83 -1.21
C LEU A 50 -4.70 5.24 -2.51
N LEU A 51 -4.29 5.76 -3.67
CA LEU A 51 -4.67 5.24 -4.98
C LEU A 51 -4.15 3.80 -5.19
N ALA A 52 -2.89 3.55 -4.84
CA ALA A 52 -2.27 2.23 -4.95
C ALA A 52 -2.92 1.21 -4.00
N LEU A 53 -3.29 1.63 -2.79
CA LEU A 53 -4.01 0.81 -1.82
C LEU A 53 -5.41 0.45 -2.32
N HIS A 54 -6.15 1.43 -2.86
CA HIS A 54 -7.45 1.17 -3.47
C HIS A 54 -7.35 0.17 -4.64
N ALA A 55 -6.33 0.30 -5.49
CA ALA A 55 -6.10 -0.65 -6.58
C ALA A 55 -5.73 -2.05 -6.09
N THR A 56 -4.87 -2.14 -5.07
CA THR A 56 -4.44 -3.40 -4.48
C THR A 56 -5.61 -4.12 -3.80
N LEU A 57 -6.42 -3.40 -3.01
CA LEU A 57 -7.62 -3.95 -2.38
C LEU A 57 -8.65 -4.42 -3.40
N ARG A 58 -8.82 -3.69 -4.52
CA ARG A 58 -9.70 -4.13 -5.61
C ARG A 58 -9.26 -5.48 -6.16
N ILE A 59 -7.98 -5.63 -6.51
CA ILE A 59 -7.42 -6.90 -7.00
C ILE A 59 -7.66 -8.01 -5.98
N TRP A 60 -7.41 -7.77 -4.69
CA TRP A 60 -7.62 -8.79 -3.67
C TRP A 60 -9.08 -9.16 -3.44
N LEU A 61 -10.02 -8.24 -3.64
CA LEU A 61 -11.45 -8.53 -3.59
C LEU A 61 -11.87 -9.35 -4.82
N GLU A 62 -11.41 -8.99 -6.01
CA GLU A 62 -11.69 -9.71 -7.27
C GLU A 62 -11.13 -11.14 -7.24
N GLU A 63 -9.91 -11.30 -6.74
CA GLU A 63 -9.21 -12.59 -6.60
C GLU A 63 -9.62 -13.37 -5.33
N SER A 64 -10.58 -12.85 -4.54
CA SER A 64 -11.04 -13.46 -3.29
C SER A 64 -9.95 -13.71 -2.24
N LEU A 65 -8.86 -12.94 -2.26
CA LEU A 65 -7.82 -12.94 -1.23
C LEU A 65 -8.27 -12.19 0.04
N VAL A 66 -9.19 -11.23 -0.13
CA VAL A 66 -9.85 -10.49 0.95
C VAL A 66 -11.36 -10.55 0.73
N THR A 67 -12.15 -10.53 1.82
CA THR A 67 -13.61 -10.47 1.76
C THR A 67 -14.14 -9.31 2.60
N ALA A 68 -14.93 -8.44 1.98
CA ALA A 68 -15.72 -7.43 2.68
C ALA A 68 -17.15 -7.96 2.91
N LYS A 69 -17.56 -8.11 4.18
CA LYS A 69 -18.94 -8.52 4.52
C LYS A 69 -19.86 -7.29 4.51
N GLY A 70 -21.04 -7.42 3.90
CA GLY A 70 -22.11 -6.40 3.96
C GLY A 70 -21.98 -5.24 2.97
N GLY A 71 -21.00 -5.27 2.05
CA GLY A 71 -20.90 -4.30 0.96
C GLY A 71 -21.64 -4.77 -0.30
N GLN A 72 -22.23 -3.83 -1.04
CA GLN A 72 -22.55 -4.02 -2.46
C GLN A 72 -21.36 -3.49 -3.26
N PHE A 73 -20.75 -4.32 -4.11
CA PHE A 73 -19.70 -3.89 -5.01
C PHE A 73 -20.37 -3.08 -6.13
N ALA A 74 -20.14 -1.76 -6.12
CA ALA A 74 -20.66 -0.83 -7.13
C ALA A 74 -19.69 -0.68 -8.30
#